data_AF-A0A928X7B4-F1
#
_entry.id   AF-A0A928X7B4-F1
#
_cell.length_a   1.000
_cell.length_b   1.000
_cell.length_c   1.000
_cell.angle_alpha   90.00
_cell.angle_beta   90.00
_cell.angle_gamma   90.00
#
_symmetry.space_group_name_H-M   'P 1'
#
loop_
_entity.id
_entity.type
_entity.pdbx_description
1 polymer ?
#
loop_
_entity_poly.entity_id
_entity_poly.type
_entity_poly.pdbx_seq_one_letter_code
_entity_poly.pdbx_strand_id
1 'polypeptide(L)'
;MNSTKNPKSIIEQLNRKKWWHSPPLDKCAYKKRGAFLASSYKECEFYGRPYDNPIEVHLSNPLIDTEENIIKRLFGSDSRQMDTYRSLLDIFSKTTLNTRFRLDAEIYKAAKKKGYDSIAIVTAAGMKKVEEKQLPRSIELNVFDINKSSLKEVKNASL
;
A
#
# COMPACT_ATOMS: atom_id res chain seq x y z
N MET A 1 -19.44 -34.85 2.18
CA MET A 1 -18.19 -34.44 2.86
C MET A 1 -18.07 -32.92 2.74
N ASN A 2 -18.44 -32.19 3.79
CA ASN A 2 -18.27 -30.74 3.82
C ASN A 2 -16.78 -30.43 4.03
N SER A 3 -16.10 -30.03 2.97
CA SER A 3 -14.73 -29.50 3.05
C SER A 3 -14.79 -28.21 3.87
N THR A 4 -14.48 -28.30 5.16
CA THR A 4 -14.21 -27.15 6.02
C THR A 4 -12.92 -26.50 5.51
N LYS A 5 -13.05 -25.62 4.50
CA LYS A 5 -11.95 -24.77 4.05
C LYS A 5 -11.56 -23.89 5.24
N ASN A 6 -10.41 -24.18 5.85
CA ASN A 6 -9.78 -23.28 6.81
C ASN A 6 -9.73 -21.88 6.17
N PRO A 7 -10.11 -20.82 6.89
CA PRO A 7 -10.06 -19.46 6.35
C PRO A 7 -8.61 -19.15 5.98
N LYS A 8 -8.41 -18.81 4.70
CA LYS A 8 -7.12 -18.41 4.14
C LYS A 8 -6.53 -17.27 4.96
N SER A 9 -5.21 -17.28 5.16
CA SER A 9 -4.57 -16.19 5.89
C SER A 9 -4.77 -14.85 5.16
N ILE A 10 -4.68 -13.72 5.87
CA ILE A 10 -4.81 -12.41 5.23
C ILE A 10 -3.73 -12.20 4.16
N ILE A 11 -2.51 -12.72 4.39
CA ILE A 11 -1.39 -12.67 3.45
C ILE A 11 -1.73 -13.45 2.16
N GLU A 12 -2.30 -14.65 2.29
CA GLU A 12 -2.75 -15.42 1.12
C GLU A 12 -3.87 -14.71 0.34
N GLN A 13 -4.72 -13.94 1.02
CA GLN A 13 -5.77 -13.16 0.38
C GLN A 13 -5.20 -11.95 -0.35
N LEU A 14 -4.22 -11.25 0.23
CA LEU A 14 -3.50 -10.15 -0.41
C LEU A 14 -2.75 -10.61 -1.67
N ASN A 15 -2.06 -11.75 -1.60
CA ASN A 15 -1.31 -12.32 -2.74
C ASN A 15 -2.20 -12.78 -3.90
N ARG A 16 -3.46 -13.16 -3.62
CA ARG A 16 -4.42 -13.58 -4.66
C ARG A 16 -5.21 -12.40 -5.25
N LYS A 17 -5.10 -11.21 -4.67
CA LYS A 17 -5.86 -10.05 -5.11
C LYS A 17 -5.23 -9.47 -6.38
N LYS A 18 -6.07 -8.99 -7.29
CA LYS A 18 -5.68 -8.15 -8.42
C LYS A 18 -5.38 -6.74 -7.93
N TRP A 19 -4.15 -6.28 -8.11
CA TRP A 19 -3.72 -4.95 -7.67
C TRP A 19 -3.61 -4.00 -8.86
N TRP A 20 -4.02 -2.75 -8.69
CA TRP A 20 -4.00 -1.77 -9.77
C TRP A 20 -2.96 -0.70 -9.51
N HIS A 21 -2.30 -0.23 -10.56
CA HIS A 21 -1.22 0.73 -10.45
C HIS A 21 -1.31 1.81 -11.51
N SER A 22 -1.17 3.06 -11.08
CA SER A 22 -0.96 4.22 -11.93
C SER A 22 0.53 4.59 -11.84
N PRO A 23 1.27 4.56 -12.96
CA PRO A 23 2.70 4.85 -12.93
C PRO A 23 2.96 6.30 -12.46
N PRO A 24 3.89 6.51 -11.53
CA PRO A 24 4.24 7.85 -11.08
C PRO A 24 4.99 8.60 -12.18
N LEU A 25 4.83 9.93 -12.20
CA LEU A 25 5.62 10.80 -13.08
C LEU A 25 7.12 10.75 -12.76
N ASP A 26 7.48 10.65 -11.48
CA ASP A 26 8.87 10.47 -11.04
C ASP A 26 9.32 9.01 -11.23
N LYS A 27 10.22 8.80 -12.20
CA LYS A 27 10.83 7.48 -12.51
C LYS A 27 11.59 6.86 -11.33
N CYS A 28 11.99 7.65 -10.34
CA CYS A 28 12.68 7.20 -9.15
C CYS A 28 11.74 6.96 -7.95
N ALA A 29 10.43 7.18 -8.09
CA ALA A 29 9.47 7.05 -6.98
C ALA A 29 9.55 5.69 -6.30
N TYR A 30 9.61 4.58 -7.06
CA TYR A 30 9.67 3.24 -6.49
C TYR A 30 10.88 3.02 -5.58
N LYS A 31 12.05 3.57 -5.95
CA LYS A 31 13.26 3.47 -5.12
C LYS A 31 13.13 4.30 -3.84
N LYS A 32 12.42 5.44 -3.91
CA LYS A 32 12.30 6.39 -2.80
C LYS A 32 11.28 5.96 -1.76
N ARG A 33 10.16 5.38 -2.21
CA ARG A 33 8.97 5.15 -1.37
C ARG A 33 8.19 3.86 -1.68
N GLY A 34 8.72 2.98 -2.52
CA GLY A 34 8.02 1.76 -2.95
C GLY A 34 6.96 2.01 -4.03
N ALA A 35 6.27 0.95 -4.44
CA ALA A 35 5.19 0.99 -5.43
C ALA A 35 3.83 0.94 -4.74
N PHE A 36 3.05 2.00 -4.90
CA PHE A 36 1.69 2.09 -4.38
C PHE A 36 0.70 1.44 -5.34
N LEU A 37 -0.10 0.53 -4.82
CA LEU A 37 -1.10 -0.24 -5.55
C LEU A 37 -2.45 -0.08 -4.87
N ALA A 38 -3.52 0.04 -5.67
CA ALA A 38 -4.88 0.16 -5.18
C ALA A 38 -5.64 -1.16 -5.28
N SER A 39 -6.61 -1.33 -4.40
CA SER A 39 -7.47 -2.52 -4.33
C SER A 39 -8.47 -2.68 -5.47
N SER A 40 -8.67 -1.64 -6.28
CA SER A 40 -9.52 -1.63 -7.47
C SER A 40 -9.03 -0.63 -8.52
N TYR A 41 -9.44 -0.83 -9.77
CA TYR A 41 -9.14 0.08 -10.87
C TYR A 41 -9.64 1.50 -10.56
N LYS A 42 -10.90 1.61 -10.10
CA LYS A 42 -11.55 2.89 -9.79
C LYS A 42 -10.85 3.69 -8.69
N GLU A 43 -10.36 3.02 -7.65
CA GLU A 43 -9.54 3.70 -6.61
C GLU A 43 -8.20 4.16 -7.19
N CYS A 44 -7.61 3.38 -8.09
CA CYS A 44 -6.36 3.75 -8.74
C CYS A 44 -6.49 4.98 -9.65
N GLU A 45 -7.66 5.18 -10.29
CA GLU A 45 -7.92 6.32 -11.18
C GLU A 45 -7.80 7.67 -10.50
N PHE A 46 -8.03 7.74 -9.18
CA PHE A 46 -7.82 8.95 -8.40
C PHE A 46 -6.36 9.47 -8.50
N TYR A 47 -5.40 8.56 -8.69
CA TYR A 47 -3.98 8.87 -8.78
C TYR A 47 -3.47 9.01 -10.24
N GLY A 48 -4.35 8.92 -11.24
CA GLY A 48 -4.01 8.96 -12.66
C GLY A 48 -4.43 7.70 -13.41
N ARG A 49 -4.07 7.59 -14.71
CA ARG A 49 -4.47 6.46 -15.56
C ARG A 49 -3.82 5.15 -15.06
N PRO A 50 -4.59 4.17 -14.57
CA PRO A 50 -4.05 2.86 -14.21
C PRO A 50 -3.57 2.10 -15.44
N TYR A 51 -2.70 1.11 -15.22
CA TYR A 51 -2.44 0.09 -16.23
C TYR A 51 -3.71 -0.69 -16.59
N ASP A 52 -3.80 -1.14 -17.84
CA ASP A 52 -4.96 -1.87 -18.34
C ASP A 52 -5.08 -3.27 -17.69
N ASN A 53 -3.95 -3.83 -17.23
CA ASN A 53 -3.89 -5.10 -16.51
C ASN A 53 -3.46 -4.90 -15.06
N PRO A 54 -4.01 -5.70 -14.12
CA PRO A 54 -3.58 -5.67 -12.74
C PRO A 54 -2.19 -6.30 -12.57
N ILE A 55 -1.51 -5.89 -11.50
CA ILE A 55 -0.22 -6.38 -11.06
C ILE A 55 -0.43 -7.53 -10.06
N GLU A 56 0.32 -8.60 -10.26
CA GLU A 56 0.47 -9.67 -9.27
C GLU A 56 1.61 -9.33 -8.30
N VAL A 57 1.41 -9.69 -7.03
CA VAL A 57 2.37 -9.43 -5.96
C VAL A 57 2.68 -10.72 -5.20
N HIS A 58 3.87 -10.76 -4.59
CA HIS A 58 4.25 -11.82 -3.68
C HIS A 58 4.75 -11.21 -2.38
N LEU A 59 3.90 -11.27 -1.35
CA LEU A 59 4.13 -10.75 -0.02
C LEU A 59 4.36 -11.91 0.95
N SER A 60 5.39 -11.77 1.76
CA SER A 60 5.80 -12.71 2.80
C SER A 60 5.62 -12.12 4.21
N ASN A 61 5.88 -10.82 4.38
CA ASN A 61 5.83 -10.14 5.67
C ASN A 61 5.28 -8.70 5.55
N PRO A 62 3.99 -8.54 5.20
CA PRO A 62 3.36 -7.23 5.12
C PRO A 62 3.12 -6.64 6.52
N LEU A 63 3.38 -5.35 6.68
CA LEU A 63 2.85 -4.58 7.81
C LEU A 63 1.43 -4.14 7.50
N ILE A 64 0.43 -4.70 8.20
CA ILE A 64 -0.99 -4.43 7.96
C ILE A 64 -1.56 -3.64 9.15
N ASP A 65 -2.00 -2.41 8.93
CA ASP A 65 -2.65 -1.58 9.96
C ASP A 65 -3.33 -0.34 9.33
N THR A 66 -3.88 0.54 10.16
CA THR A 66 -4.19 1.92 9.74
C THR A 66 -2.90 2.74 9.56
N GLU A 67 -2.94 3.79 8.72
CA GLU A 67 -1.76 4.64 8.48
C GLU A 67 -1.24 5.25 9.79
N GLU A 68 -2.13 5.74 10.64
CA GLU A 68 -1.78 6.25 11.97
C GLU A 68 -1.05 5.21 12.82
N ASN A 69 -1.56 3.98 12.91
CA ASN A 69 -0.95 2.92 13.71
C ASN A 69 0.37 2.43 13.12
N ILE A 70 0.49 2.38 11.79
CA ILE A 70 1.76 2.12 11.11
C ILE A 70 2.80 3.15 11.55
N ILE A 71 2.46 4.45 11.50
CA ILE A 71 3.40 5.51 11.89
C ILE A 71 3.76 5.38 13.38
N LYS A 72 2.78 5.16 14.27
CA LYS A 72 3.03 4.92 15.70
C LYS A 72 3.98 3.73 15.93
N ARG A 73 3.77 2.62 15.23
CA ARG A 73 4.59 1.40 15.36
C ARG A 73 6.02 1.62 14.84
N LEU A 74 6.18 2.42 13.79
CA LEU A 74 7.47 2.66 13.16
C LEU A 74 8.31 3.71 13.90
N PHE A 75 7.68 4.76 14.43
CA PHE A 75 8.36 5.96 14.94
C PHE A 75 7.98 6.37 16.36
N GLY A 76 6.88 5.87 16.92
CA GLY A 76 6.31 6.30 18.20
C GLY A 76 5.22 7.36 18.06
N SER A 77 4.37 7.49 19.09
CA SER A 77 3.20 8.38 19.12
C SER A 77 3.53 9.87 19.12
N ASP A 78 4.70 10.24 19.66
CA ASP A 78 5.15 11.64 19.79
C ASP A 78 6.23 11.98 18.76
N SER A 79 6.26 11.24 17.65
CA SER A 79 7.24 11.46 16.59
C SER A 79 6.85 12.61 15.66
N ARG A 80 7.86 13.26 15.07
CA ARG A 80 7.67 14.28 14.01
C ARG A 80 6.83 13.74 12.84
N GLN A 81 6.92 12.45 12.54
CA GLN A 81 6.13 11.78 11.51
C GLN A 81 4.64 11.77 11.87
N MET A 82 4.31 11.55 13.13
CA MET A 82 2.93 11.65 13.63
C MET A 82 2.40 13.07 13.51
N ASP A 83 3.20 14.08 13.86
CA ASP A 83 2.80 15.48 13.69
C ASP A 83 2.60 15.83 12.22
N THR A 84 3.49 15.36 11.35
CA THR A 84 3.37 15.52 9.89
C THR A 84 2.09 14.87 9.36
N TYR A 85 1.75 13.67 9.84
CA TYR A 85 0.50 12.99 9.48
C TYR A 85 -0.73 13.76 9.95
N ARG A 86 -0.74 14.26 11.19
CA ARG A 86 -1.84 15.10 11.71
C ARG A 86 -2.02 16.37 10.88
N SER A 87 -0.93 17.03 10.49
CA SER A 87 -1.01 18.19 9.59
C SER A 87 -1.57 17.81 8.22
N LEU A 88 -1.24 16.64 7.67
CA LEU A 88 -1.79 16.17 6.39
C LEU A 88 -3.31 15.92 6.44
N LEU A 89 -3.87 15.61 7.61
CA LEU A 89 -5.31 15.42 7.79
C LEU A 89 -6.07 16.74 7.96
N ASP A 90 -5.39 17.81 8.34
CA ASP A 90 -6.02 19.11 8.56
C ASP A 90 -6.30 19.78 7.21
N ILE A 91 -7.59 19.88 6.87
CA ILE A 91 -8.11 20.52 5.66
C ILE A 91 -7.77 22.00 5.56
N PHE A 92 -7.43 22.66 6.68
CA PHE A 92 -7.02 24.07 6.70
C PHE A 92 -5.50 24.24 6.55
N SER A 93 -4.73 23.15 6.59
CA SER A 93 -3.29 23.19 6.43
C SER A 93 -2.90 23.35 4.95
N LYS A 94 -1.90 24.19 4.66
CA LYS A 94 -1.27 24.30 3.33
C LYS A 94 -0.28 23.15 3.08
N THR A 95 -0.61 21.93 3.50
CA THR A 95 0.33 20.83 3.41
C THR A 95 0.54 20.41 1.96
N THR A 96 1.79 20.37 1.52
CA THR A 96 2.15 20.12 0.11
C THR A 96 2.24 18.62 -0.20
N LEU A 97 2.07 18.26 -1.48
CA LEU A 97 2.37 16.91 -1.98
C LEU A 97 3.80 16.46 -1.65
N ASN A 98 4.76 17.38 -1.59
CA ASN A 98 6.13 17.08 -1.19
C ASN A 98 6.23 16.59 0.26
N THR A 99 5.40 17.13 1.16
CA THR A 99 5.31 16.67 2.55
C THR A 99 4.80 15.23 2.60
N ARG A 100 3.76 14.91 1.82
CA ARG A 100 3.25 13.52 1.71
C ARG A 100 4.31 12.57 1.17
N PHE A 101 4.98 12.92 0.06
CA PHE A 101 6.04 12.07 -0.49
C PHE A 101 7.23 11.88 0.44
N ARG A 102 7.56 12.88 1.25
CA ARG A 102 8.59 12.75 2.29
C ARG A 102 8.15 11.76 3.37
N LEU A 103 6.92 11.88 3.86
CA LEU A 103 6.37 10.96 4.86
C LEU A 103 6.32 9.52 4.32
N ASP A 104 5.81 9.32 3.11
CA ASP A 104 5.81 8.02 2.43
C ASP A 104 7.22 7.40 2.38
N ALA A 105 8.22 8.20 2.01
CA ALA A 105 9.61 7.75 1.92
C ALA A 105 10.22 7.40 3.28
N GLU A 106 9.88 8.16 4.33
CA GLU A 106 10.31 7.85 5.70
C GLU A 106 9.67 6.55 6.20
N ILE A 107 8.35 6.38 6.02
CA ILE A 107 7.59 5.17 6.35
C ILE A 107 8.18 3.95 5.63
N TYR A 108 8.37 4.05 4.31
CA TYR A 108 8.98 3.01 3.49
C TYR A 108 10.33 2.55 4.04
N LYS A 109 11.24 3.50 4.30
CA LYS A 109 12.59 3.19 4.81
C LYS A 109 12.55 2.54 6.19
N ALA A 110 11.70 3.04 7.09
CA ALA A 110 11.59 2.52 8.44
C ALA A 110 11.02 1.11 8.47
N ALA A 111 9.97 0.85 7.69
CA ALA A 111 9.38 -0.47 7.56
C ALA A 111 10.36 -1.47 6.91
N LYS A 112 11.03 -1.09 5.82
CA LYS A 112 12.04 -1.93 5.17
C LYS A 112 13.19 -2.27 6.12
N LYS A 113 13.68 -1.30 6.91
CA LYS A 113 14.72 -1.53 7.92
C LYS A 113 14.30 -2.52 9.02
N LYS A 114 13.00 -2.61 9.33
CA LYS A 114 12.43 -3.56 10.30
C LYS A 114 12.11 -4.94 9.69
N GLY A 115 12.42 -5.18 8.42
CA GLY A 115 12.25 -6.48 7.76
C GLY A 115 10.87 -6.73 7.17
N TYR A 116 10.02 -5.70 7.06
CA TYR A 116 8.80 -5.80 6.26
C TYR A 116 9.13 -5.71 4.77
N ASP A 117 8.35 -6.40 3.93
CA ASP A 117 8.47 -6.34 2.47
C ASP A 117 7.42 -5.44 1.81
N SER A 118 6.41 -5.04 2.59
CA SER A 118 5.29 -4.25 2.13
C SER A 118 4.52 -3.63 3.30
N ILE A 119 3.67 -2.67 2.98
CA ILE A 119 2.71 -2.06 3.92
C ILE A 119 1.32 -2.12 3.28
N ALA A 120 0.34 -2.69 3.99
CA ALA A 120 -1.06 -2.66 3.59
C ALA A 120 -1.82 -1.73 4.53
N ILE A 121 -2.18 -0.55 4.02
CA ILE A 121 -2.95 0.45 4.75
C ILE A 121 -4.43 0.13 4.57
N VAL A 122 -5.14 0.04 5.69
CA VAL A 122 -6.59 -0.18 5.73
C VAL A 122 -7.27 0.86 6.63
N THR A 123 -8.59 0.98 6.52
CA THR A 123 -9.37 1.81 7.44
C THR A 123 -9.54 1.11 8.79
N ALA A 124 -9.96 1.85 9.82
CA ALA A 124 -10.29 1.25 11.12
C ALA A 124 -11.38 0.14 11.01
N ALA A 125 -12.39 0.33 10.14
CA ALA A 125 -13.37 -0.70 9.85
C ALA A 125 -12.77 -1.87 9.05
N GLY A 126 -11.77 -1.62 8.21
CA GLY A 126 -10.97 -2.64 7.55
C GLY A 126 -10.17 -3.51 8.53
N MET A 127 -9.59 -2.91 9.57
CA MET A 127 -8.87 -3.67 10.59
C MET A 127 -9.73 -4.72 11.30
N LYS A 128 -10.99 -4.40 11.61
CA LYS A 128 -11.95 -5.39 12.15
C LYS A 128 -12.08 -6.61 11.24
N LYS A 129 -12.12 -6.40 9.92
CA LYS A 129 -12.16 -7.50 8.95
C LYS A 129 -10.86 -8.29 8.92
N VAL A 130 -9.71 -7.62 9.01
CA VAL A 130 -8.39 -8.29 9.06
C VAL A 130 -8.31 -9.21 10.28
N GLU A 131 -8.78 -8.76 11.45
CA GLU A 131 -8.85 -9.56 12.68
C GLU A 131 -9.74 -10.79 12.51
N GLU A 132 -10.84 -10.66 11.76
CA GLU A 132 -11.74 -11.76 11.37
C GLU A 132 -11.20 -12.62 10.21
N LYS A 133 -9.95 -12.42 9.78
CA LYS A 133 -9.31 -13.07 8.61
C LYS A 133 -10.09 -12.86 7.30
N GLN A 134 -10.72 -11.70 7.14
CA GLN A 134 -11.42 -11.28 5.94
C GLN A 134 -10.69 -10.11 5.28
N LEU A 135 -10.52 -10.17 3.96
CA LEU A 135 -9.92 -9.08 3.21
C LEU A 135 -10.84 -7.84 3.17
N PRO A 136 -10.37 -6.65 3.61
CA PRO A 136 -11.11 -5.42 3.43
C PRO A 136 -11.34 -5.10 1.96
N ARG A 137 -12.40 -4.32 1.67
CA ARG A 137 -12.71 -3.90 0.30
C ARG A 137 -11.67 -2.92 -0.24
N SER A 138 -11.36 -1.91 0.57
CA SER A 138 -10.42 -0.85 0.26
C SER A 138 -9.11 -1.06 1.02
N ILE A 139 -8.02 -1.19 0.28
CA ILE A 139 -6.66 -1.39 0.77
C ILE A 139 -5.71 -0.65 -0.16
N GLU A 140 -4.83 0.18 0.41
CA GLU A 140 -3.66 0.69 -0.29
C GLU A 140 -2.46 -0.18 0.06
N LEU A 141 -1.79 -0.74 -0.95
CA LEU A 141 -0.64 -1.61 -0.77
C LEU A 141 0.61 -0.92 -1.29
N ASN A 142 1.60 -0.70 -0.42
CA ASN A 142 2.93 -0.23 -0.79
C ASN A 142 3.91 -1.41 -0.81
N VAL A 143 4.38 -1.81 -1.98
CA VAL A 143 5.32 -2.93 -2.18
C VAL A 143 6.74 -2.41 -2.34
N PHE A 144 7.70 -2.99 -1.63
CA PHE A 144 9.05 -2.44 -1.56
C PHE A 144 9.96 -2.87 -2.71
N ASP A 145 9.75 -4.09 -3.20
CA ASP A 145 10.53 -4.69 -4.28
C ASP A 145 9.56 -5.27 -5.31
N ILE A 146 9.10 -4.42 -6.23
CA ILE A 146 8.26 -4.85 -7.33
C ILE A 146 9.13 -5.29 -8.52
N ASN A 147 8.89 -6.50 -9.03
CA ASN A 147 9.64 -6.98 -10.18
C ASN A 147 9.33 -6.08 -11.39
N LYS A 148 10.39 -5.60 -12.07
CA LYS A 148 10.24 -4.74 -13.24
C LYS A 148 9.50 -5.43 -14.38
N SER A 149 9.51 -6.76 -14.47
CA SER A 149 8.71 -7.49 -15.46
C SER A 149 7.21 -7.30 -15.20
N SER A 150 6.78 -7.40 -13.94
CA SER A 150 5.40 -7.14 -13.50
C SER A 150 4.94 -5.69 -13.76
N LEU A 151 5.89 -4.75 -13.92
CA LEU A 151 5.62 -3.36 -14.33
C LEU A 151 5.70 -3.13 -15.84
N LYS A 152 6.30 -4.05 -16.62
CA LYS A 152 6.63 -3.87 -18.04
C LYS A 152 5.70 -4.60 -19.00
N GLU A 153 5.01 -5.66 -18.57
CA GLU A 153 4.10 -6.44 -19.44
C GLU A 153 2.93 -5.61 -20.01
N VAL A 154 2.75 -4.37 -19.56
CA VAL A 154 1.70 -3.46 -20.04
C VAL A 154 2.12 -2.67 -21.30
N LYS A 155 3.40 -2.67 -21.70
CA LYS A 155 3.84 -1.92 -22.91
C LYS A 155 3.61 -2.61 -24.25
N ASN A 156 3.31 -3.91 -24.26
CA ASN A 156 3.28 -4.70 -25.50
C ASN A 156 1.87 -5.19 -25.91
N ALA A 157 0.81 -4.75 -25.24
CA ALA A 157 -0.57 -5.02 -25.65
C ALA A 157 -1.13 -3.87 -26.49
N SER A 158 -0.54 -3.63 -27.66
CA SER A 158 -1.13 -2.79 -28.71
C SER A 158 -0.67 -3.34 -30.05
N LEU A 159 -1.48 -4.24 -30.61
CA LEU A 159 -1.55 -4.54 -32.04
C LEU A 159 -2.87 -3.97 -32.55
#